data_AF-A0A7V5WP05-F1
#
_entry.id   AF-A0A7V5WP05-F1
#
_cell.length_a   1.000
_cell.length_b   1.000
_cell.length_c   1.000
_cell.angle_alpha   90.00
_cell.angle_beta   90.00
_cell.angle_gamma   90.00
#
_symmetry.space_group_name_H-M   'P 1'
#
loop_
_entity.id
_entity.type
_entity.pdbx_description
1 polymer ?
#
loop_
_entity_poly.entity_id
_entity_poly.type
_entity_poly.pdbx_seq_one_letter_code
_entity_poly.pdbx_strand_id
1 'polypeptide(L)' 'MQSTGQTSSRRRNVSQKYLLAIALGPVQGFITSARRSRDLWYGSFLLSEMSKFVAKSLAESPSVGLDKLIFPS' A
#
# COMPACT_ATOMS: atom_id res chain seq x y z
N MET A 1 -43.84 -36.19 -13.12
CA MET A 1 -42.58 -36.96 -12.97
C MET A 1 -41.43 -36.03 -13.33
N GLN A 2 -40.56 -35.75 -12.35
CA GLN A 2 -39.12 -35.37 -12.43
C GLN A 2 -38.73 -34.19 -13.36
N SER A 3 -38.25 -33.06 -12.81
CA SER A 3 -36.84 -32.82 -12.40
C SER A 3 -35.92 -32.86 -13.62
N THR A 4 -35.05 -31.90 -13.97
CA THR A 4 -34.15 -31.05 -13.16
C THR A 4 -33.41 -30.15 -14.16
N GLY A 5 -32.87 -29.00 -13.73
CA GLY A 5 -31.69 -28.46 -14.41
C GLY A 5 -31.58 -26.95 -14.49
N GLN A 6 -31.80 -26.24 -13.38
CA GLN A 6 -31.23 -24.90 -13.25
C GLN A 6 -29.69 -25.02 -13.30
N THR A 7 -29.08 -24.72 -14.43
CA THR A 7 -27.63 -24.49 -14.51
C THR A 7 -27.33 -23.11 -13.94
N SER A 8 -27.49 -22.98 -12.62
CA SER A 8 -26.91 -21.89 -11.86
C SER A 8 -25.39 -22.03 -11.94
N SER A 9 -24.79 -21.29 -12.88
CA SER A 9 -23.35 -21.01 -12.89
C SER A 9 -23.02 -20.27 -11.60
N ARG A 10 -22.65 -21.05 -10.57
CA ARG A 10 -22.17 -20.57 -9.28
C ARG A 10 -20.86 -19.84 -9.55
N ARG A 11 -20.91 -18.54 -9.84
CA ARG A 11 -19.75 -17.65 -9.79
C ARG A 11 -19.12 -17.85 -8.42
N ARG A 12 -18.02 -18.59 -8.36
CA ARG A 12 -17.20 -18.67 -7.17
C ARG A 12 -16.71 -17.24 -6.92
N ASN A 13 -17.22 -16.62 -5.86
CA ASN A 13 -16.58 -15.44 -5.29
C ASN A 13 -15.25 -15.90 -4.72
N VAL A 14 -14.23 -15.99 -5.57
CA VAL A 14 -12.86 -16.19 -5.14
C VAL A 14 -12.43 -14.85 -4.58
N SER A 15 -12.24 -14.79 -3.25
CA SER A 15 -11.61 -13.65 -2.60
C SER A 15 -10.19 -13.52 -3.18
N GLN A 16 -10.02 -12.59 -4.11
CA GLN A 16 -8.74 -12.34 -4.76
C GLN A 16 -7.80 -11.68 -3.75
N LYS A 17 -6.61 -12.27 -3.59
CA LYS A 17 -5.54 -11.67 -2.79
C LYS A 17 -4.68 -10.82 -3.70
N TYR A 18 -4.34 -9.62 -3.23
CA TYR A 18 -3.51 -8.68 -3.97
C TYR A 18 -2.25 -8.36 -3.16
N LEU A 19 -1.14 -8.17 -3.86
CA LEU A 19 0.06 -7.56 -3.31
C LEU A 19 0.11 -6.11 -3.78
N LEU A 20 0.19 -5.18 -2.83
CA LEU A 20 0.26 -3.75 -3.09
C LEU A 20 1.66 -3.24 -2.75
N ALA A 21 2.36 -2.65 -3.73
CA ALA A 21 3.62 -1.97 -3.52
C ALA A 21 3.42 -0.46 -3.71
N ILE A 22 3.74 0.31 -2.67
CA ILE A 22 3.63 1.77 -2.69
C ILE A 22 5.04 2.35 -2.67
N ALA A 23 5.35 3.21 -3.64
CA ALA A 23 6.63 3.91 -3.73
C ALA A 23 6.42 5.42 -3.60
N LEU A 24 7.21 6.07 -2.74
CA LEU A 24 7.25 7.53 -2.60
C LEU A 24 8.54 8.06 -3.24
N GLY A 25 8.42 8.88 -4.28
CA GLY A 25 9.58 9.39 -5.01
C GLY A 25 9.23 10.11 -6.32
N PRO A 26 10.19 10.79 -6.97
CA PRO A 26 11.59 10.38 -7.11
C PRO A 26 12.50 10.73 -5.91
N VAL A 27 13.10 9.71 -5.29
CA VAL A 27 13.97 9.88 -4.11
C VAL A 27 15.20 10.73 -4.41
N GLN A 28 15.97 10.34 -5.42
CA GLN A 28 17.20 11.05 -5.77
C GLN A 28 16.88 12.45 -6.28
N GLY A 29 15.96 12.59 -7.24
CA GLY A 29 15.59 13.89 -7.83
C GLY A 29 15.07 14.89 -6.81
N PHE A 30 14.35 14.42 -5.80
CA PHE A 30 13.88 15.25 -4.70
C PHE A 30 15.03 15.73 -3.81
N ILE A 31 15.88 14.81 -3.35
CA ILE A 31 17.01 15.12 -2.47
C ILE A 31 18.05 16.02 -3.17
N THR A 32 18.35 15.76 -4.45
CA THR A 32 19.36 16.53 -5.20
C THR A 32 18.92 17.93 -5.57
N SER A 33 17.62 18.24 -5.50
CA SER A 33 17.10 19.59 -5.74
C SER A 33 17.41 20.58 -4.60
N ALA A 34 17.83 20.06 -3.44
CA ALA A 34 18.21 20.83 -2.27
C ALA A 34 19.39 21.78 -2.57
N ARG A 35 19.26 23.06 -2.21
CA ARG A 35 20.29 24.09 -2.43
C ARG A 35 21.22 24.28 -1.22
N ARG A 36 20.88 23.71 -0.07
CA ARG A 36 21.65 23.79 1.18
C ARG A 36 21.70 22.41 1.84
N SER A 37 22.76 22.11 2.58
CA SER A 37 22.91 20.84 3.32
C SER A 37 21.76 20.60 4.32
N ARG A 38 21.19 21.69 4.85
CA ARG A 38 19.99 21.64 5.69
C ARG A 38 18.79 21.07 4.93
N ASP A 39 18.56 21.52 3.70
CA ASP A 39 17.45 21.09 2.85
C ASP A 39 17.62 19.63 2.44
N LEU A 40 18.87 19.18 2.25
CA LEU A 40 19.17 17.77 1.96
C LEU A 40 18.77 16.85 3.12
N TRP A 41 19.10 17.22 4.36
CA TRP A 41 18.69 16.47 5.55
C TRP A 41 17.17 16.48 5.74
N TYR A 42 16.52 17.64 5.55
CA TYR A 42 15.06 17.71 5.62
C TYR A 42 14.38 16.92 4.51
N GLY A 43 14.96 16.84 3.31
CA GLY A 43 14.40 16.10 2.20
C GLY A 43 14.30 14.60 2.48
N SER A 44 15.38 13.99 2.99
CA SER A 44 15.36 12.56 3.37
C SER A 44 14.50 12.30 4.60
N PHE A 45 14.49 13.22 5.56
CA PHE A 45 13.61 13.15 6.72
C PHE A 45 12.13 13.14 6.31
N LEU A 46 11.72 14.07 5.44
CA LEU A 46 10.34 14.18 4.97
C LEU A 46 9.87 12.92 4.24
N LEU A 47 10.70 12.36 3.34
CA LEU A 47 10.38 11.10 2.64
C LEU A 47 10.19 9.95 3.64
N SER A 48 11.00 9.91 4.69
CA SER A 48 10.89 8.90 5.75
C SER A 48 9.60 9.07 6.56
N GLU A 49 9.24 10.30 6.93
CA GLU A 49 8.01 10.59 7.67
C GLU A 49 6.75 10.29 6.85
N MET A 50 6.74 10.61 5.55
CA MET A 50 5.64 10.23 4.67
C MET A 50 5.49 8.72 4.56
N SER A 51 6.60 7.98 4.48
CA SER A 51 6.57 6.51 4.44
C SER A 51 5.96 5.92 5.72
N LYS A 52 6.35 6.44 6.89
CA LYS A 52 5.78 6.03 8.18
C LYS A 52 4.30 6.37 8.27
N PHE A 53 3.90 7.56 7.82
CA PHE A 53 2.52 7.99 7.84
C PHE A 53 1.62 7.10 6.97
N VAL A 54 2.06 6.74 5.77
CA VAL A 54 1.35 5.81 4.89
C VAL A 54 1.22 4.43 5.54
N ALA A 55 2.33 3.89 6.07
CA ALA A 55 2.34 2.60 6.74
C ALA A 55 1.37 2.56 7.94
N LYS A 56 1.41 3.60 8.78
CA LYS A 56 0.51 3.76 9.92
C LYS A 56 -0.95 3.84 9.48
N SER A 57 -1.25 4.63 8.44
CA SER A 57 -2.62 4.78 7.93
C SER A 57 -3.19 3.45 7.41
N LEU A 58 -2.36 2.62 6.78
CA LEU A 58 -2.75 1.29 6.33
C LEU A 58 -2.94 0.31 7.49
N ALA A 59 -2.05 0.33 8.47
CA ALA A 59 -2.15 -0.52 9.65
C ALA A 59 -3.40 -0.20 10.50
N GLU A 60 -3.79 1.07 10.60
CA GLU A 60 -4.97 1.53 11.33
C GLU A 60 -6.28 1.38 10.52
N SER A 61 -6.19 1.10 9.21
CA SER A 61 -7.37 0.93 8.35
C SER A 61 -8.12 -0.37 8.68
N PRO A 62 -9.45 -0.33 8.92
CA PRO A 62 -10.25 -1.52 9.21
C PRO A 62 -10.26 -2.57 8.08
N SER A 63 -10.04 -2.14 6.84
CA SER A 63 -10.04 -3.03 5.66
C SER A 63 -8.69 -3.71 5.42
N VAL A 64 -7.60 -3.16 5.95
CA VAL A 64 -6.25 -3.66 5.75
C VAL A 64 -5.72 -4.27 7.04
N GLY A 65 -5.51 -3.47 8.08
CA GLY A 65 -4.98 -3.94 9.36
C GLY A 65 -3.46 -4.17 9.34
N LEU A 66 -2.86 -4.18 10.53
CA LEU A 66 -1.42 -4.39 10.72
C LEU A 66 -0.94 -5.77 10.24
N ASP A 67 -1.80 -6.79 10.30
CA ASP A 67 -1.51 -8.17 9.88
C ASP A 67 -1.17 -8.31 8.38
N LYS A 68 -1.53 -7.30 7.57
CA LYS A 68 -1.33 -7.28 6.12
C LYS A 68 -0.20 -6.33 5.68
N LEU A 69 0.45 -5.65 6.62
CA LEU A 69 1.58 -4.78 6.34
C LEU A 69 2.88 -5.61 6.36
N ILE A 70 3.50 -5.79 5.20
CA ILE A 70 4.75 -6.54 5.07
C ILE A 70 5.97 -5.66 5.40
N PHE A 71 5.89 -4.38 5.04
CA PHE A 71 6.94 -3.38 5.22
C PHE A 71 6.32 -1.98 5.18
N PRO A 72 6.83 -1.00 5.95
CA PRO A 72 7.88 -1.10 6.97
C PRO A 72 7.41 -1.76 8.27
N SER A 73 8.32 -2.48 8.94
CA SER A 73 8.07 -3.17 10.22
C SER A 73 8.12 -2.22 11.41
#